data_AF-A0A0D3JJ87-F1
#
_entry.id   AF-A0A0D3JJ87-F1
#
_cell.length_a   1.000
_cell.length_b   1.000
_cell.length_c   1.000
_cell.angle_alpha   90.00
_cell.angle_beta   90.00
_cell.angle_gamma   90.00
#
_symmetry.space_group_name_H-M   'P 1'
#
loop_
_entity.id
_entity.type
_entity.pdbx_description
1 polymer ?
#
loop_
_entity_poly.entity_id
_entity_poly.type
_entity_poly.pdbx_seq_one_letter_code
_entity_poly.pdbx_strand_id
1 'polypeptide(L)'
;AAGEREGRGVYRFADGTVYDGEWKAGMYEGRGVMRYASGNVYDGEYKAGMKDGRGVLRYADGDVYEGEFKAGKMEGRGVYRYADGDVYDGEYKAGKYEGRG
;
A
#
# COMPACT_ATOMS: atom_id res chain seq x y z
N ALA A 1 -21.14 12.72 20.13
CA ALA A 1 -19.79 12.21 19.81
C ALA A 1 -19.93 11.32 18.58
N ALA A 2 -19.29 11.67 17.47
CA ALA A 2 -19.26 10.77 16.33
C ALA A 2 -18.37 9.59 16.70
N GLY A 3 -18.88 8.36 16.60
CA GLY A 3 -18.09 7.16 16.84
C GLY A 3 -16.95 7.09 15.84
N GLU A 4 -15.75 6.74 16.33
CA GLU A 4 -14.63 6.45 15.44
C GLU A 4 -14.90 5.16 14.66
N ARG A 5 -14.31 5.03 13.46
CA ARG A 5 -14.46 3.81 12.65
C ARG A 5 -13.70 2.67 13.34
N GLU A 6 -14.37 1.53 13.45
CA GLU A 6 -13.88 0.31 14.09
C GLU A 6 -14.31 -0.91 13.28
N GLY A 7 -13.49 -1.97 13.30
CA GLY A 7 -13.76 -3.22 12.60
C GLY A 7 -13.62 -3.10 11.07
N ARG A 8 -14.19 -4.04 10.32
CA ARG A 8 -14.07 -4.07 8.85
C ARG A 8 -15.13 -3.23 8.17
N GLY A 9 -14.75 -2.45 7.15
CA GLY A 9 -15.71 -1.69 6.36
C GLY A 9 -15.13 -1.06 5.10
N VAL A 10 -16.04 -0.69 4.20
CA VAL A 10 -15.72 0.03 2.96
C VAL A 10 -15.97 1.51 3.16
N TYR A 11 -14.97 2.34 2.90
CA TYR A 11 -15.06 3.79 2.92
C TYR A 11 -14.75 4.36 1.54
N ARG A 12 -15.62 5.23 1.05
CA ARG A 12 -15.46 5.94 -0.23
C ARG A 12 -15.14 7.40 0.05
N PHE A 13 -13.98 7.85 -0.40
CA PHE A 13 -13.53 9.23 -0.27
C PHE A 13 -14.14 10.11 -1.37
N ALA A 14 -14.20 11.42 -1.13
CA ALA A 14 -14.78 12.37 -2.07
C ALA A 14 -13.98 12.51 -3.37
N ASP A 15 -12.67 12.20 -3.34
CA ASP A 15 -11.78 12.18 -4.51
C ASP A 15 -11.99 10.93 -5.39
N GLY A 16 -12.82 9.98 -4.96
CA GLY A 16 -13.03 8.70 -5.64
C GLY A 16 -12.14 7.56 -5.13
N THR A 17 -11.20 7.83 -4.22
CA THR A 17 -10.44 6.78 -3.54
C THR A 17 -11.40 5.88 -2.75
N VAL A 18 -11.13 4.57 -2.73
CA VAL A 18 -11.91 3.59 -1.96
C VAL A 18 -10.98 2.77 -1.09
N TYR A 19 -11.30 2.66 0.19
CA TYR A 19 -10.66 1.74 1.12
C TYR A 19 -11.65 0.64 1.52
N ASP A 20 -11.25 -0.61 1.39
CA ASP A 20 -11.96 -1.80 1.89
C ASP A 20 -11.00 -2.54 2.84
N GLY A 21 -11.24 -2.46 4.14
CA GLY A 21 -10.32 -3.04 5.12
C GLY A 21 -10.73 -2.82 6.56
N GLU A 22 -9.81 -3.10 7.46
CA GLU A 22 -10.00 -2.98 8.90
C GLU A 22 -9.68 -1.57 9.42
N TRP A 23 -10.42 -1.18 10.46
CA TRP A 23 -10.34 0.12 11.11
C TRP A 23 -10.14 -0.07 12.60
N LYS A 24 -9.36 0.83 13.19
CA LYS A 24 -9.17 0.95 14.63
C LYS A 24 -8.97 2.41 14.98
N ALA A 25 -9.76 2.94 15.92
CA ALA A 25 -9.74 4.34 16.32
C ALA A 25 -9.76 5.32 15.13
N GLY A 26 -10.57 5.03 14.11
CA GLY A 26 -10.70 5.86 12.91
C GLY A 26 -9.54 5.78 11.91
N MET A 27 -8.51 4.98 12.18
CA MET A 27 -7.35 4.76 11.31
C MET A 27 -7.45 3.41 10.59
N TYR A 28 -6.83 3.32 9.41
CA TYR A 28 -6.59 2.02 8.76
C TYR A 28 -5.68 1.18 9.65
N GLU A 29 -6.04 -0.08 9.86
CA GLU A 29 -5.30 -1.05 10.66
C GLU A 29 -5.44 -2.43 9.99
N GLY A 30 -4.58 -3.40 10.29
CA GLY A 30 -4.74 -4.78 9.80
C GLY A 30 -4.67 -4.89 8.28
N ARG A 31 -5.48 -5.76 7.66
CA ARG A 31 -5.49 -5.95 6.21
C ARG A 31 -6.50 -5.01 5.53
N GLY A 32 -6.11 -4.46 4.39
CA GLY A 32 -7.01 -3.67 3.56
C GLY A 32 -6.53 -3.45 2.13
N VAL A 33 -7.48 -3.05 1.28
CA VAL A 33 -7.26 -2.69 -0.12
C VAL A 33 -7.64 -1.24 -0.32
N MET A 34 -6.68 -0.42 -0.73
CA MET A 34 -6.89 0.98 -1.11
C MET A 34 -6.76 1.15 -2.61
N ARG A 35 -7.85 1.52 -3.25
CA ARG A 35 -7.94 1.87 -4.68
C ARG A 35 -7.93 3.37 -4.77
N TYR A 36 -6.80 3.94 -5.18
CA TYR A 36 -6.61 5.38 -5.28
C TYR A 36 -7.32 5.92 -6.52
N ALA A 37 -7.81 7.17 -6.43
CA ALA A 37 -8.36 7.88 -7.58
C ALA A 37 -7.35 8.02 -8.75
N SER A 38 -6.05 7.98 -8.46
CA SER A 38 -4.99 7.98 -9.47
C SER A 38 -4.91 6.70 -10.31
N GLY A 39 -5.64 5.64 -9.94
CA GLY A 39 -5.57 4.31 -10.55
C GLY A 39 -4.64 3.33 -9.84
N ASN A 40 -3.78 3.82 -8.92
CA ASN A 40 -2.95 2.94 -8.10
C ASN A 40 -3.82 2.07 -7.18
N VAL A 41 -3.35 0.86 -6.87
CA VAL A 41 -4.00 -0.04 -5.92
C VAL A 41 -2.96 -0.58 -4.95
N TYR A 42 -3.20 -0.40 -3.65
CA TYR A 42 -2.46 -1.07 -2.60
C TYR A 42 -3.33 -2.16 -1.98
N ASP A 43 -2.80 -3.37 -1.89
CA ASP A 43 -3.40 -4.50 -1.17
C ASP A 43 -2.37 -4.99 -0.14
N GLY A 44 -2.63 -4.78 1.15
CA GLY A 44 -1.62 -5.08 2.15
C GLY A 44 -2.00 -4.72 3.57
N GLU A 45 -0.97 -4.66 4.41
CA GLU A 45 -1.09 -4.41 5.84
C GLU A 45 -0.97 -2.91 6.16
N TYR A 46 -1.76 -2.51 7.14
CA TYR A 46 -1.84 -1.16 7.66
C TYR A 46 -1.60 -1.15 9.16
N LYS A 47 -0.94 -0.09 9.63
CA LYS A 47 -0.77 0.20 11.05
C LYS A 47 -0.86 1.70 11.27
N ALA A 48 -1.73 2.12 12.18
CA ALA A 48 -1.93 3.54 12.51
C ALA A 48 -2.11 4.43 11.25
N GLY A 49 -2.89 3.93 10.28
CA GLY A 49 -3.21 4.66 9.06
C GLY A 49 -2.11 4.64 7.97
N MET A 50 -0.98 3.96 8.18
CA MET A 50 0.10 3.86 7.21
C MET A 50 0.24 2.43 6.69
N LYS A 51 0.73 2.28 5.45
CA LYS A 51 1.18 0.98 4.93
C LYS A 51 2.35 0.50 5.79
N ASP A 52 2.20 -0.63 6.46
CA ASP A 52 3.20 -1.19 7.38
C ASP A 52 3.02 -2.70 7.44
N GLY A 53 4.06 -3.46 7.12
CA GLY A 53 3.97 -4.91 6.89
C GLY A 53 4.01 -5.25 5.40
N ARG A 54 3.50 -6.44 5.02
CA ARG A 54 3.57 -6.90 3.63
C ARG A 54 2.42 -6.36 2.79
N GLY A 55 2.71 -6.03 1.54
CA GLY A 55 1.69 -5.63 0.58
C GLY A 55 2.13 -5.64 -0.87
N VAL A 56 1.16 -5.47 -1.75
CA VAL A 56 1.32 -5.32 -3.19
C VAL A 56 0.82 -3.94 -3.59
N LEU A 57 1.69 -3.14 -4.19
CA LEU A 57 1.35 -1.85 -4.79
C LEU A 57 1.40 -1.99 -6.30
N ARG A 58 0.23 -1.89 -6.93
CA ARG A 58 0.06 -1.82 -8.38
C ARG A 58 -0.08 -0.35 -8.76
N TYR A 59 0.77 0.11 -9.65
CA TYR A 59 0.75 1.47 -10.16
C TYR A 59 -0.13 1.55 -11.41
N ALA A 60 -0.67 2.73 -11.68
CA ALA A 60 -1.56 2.97 -12.81
C ALA A 60 -0.86 2.82 -14.18
N ASP A 61 0.46 2.98 -14.21
CA ASP A 61 1.32 2.77 -15.39
C ASP A 61 1.60 1.29 -15.69
N GLY A 62 1.21 0.38 -14.79
CA GLY A 62 1.40 -1.06 -14.93
C GLY A 62 2.51 -1.63 -14.05
N ASP A 63 3.32 -0.79 -13.41
CA ASP A 63 4.36 -1.25 -12.49
C ASP A 63 3.74 -1.96 -11.27
N VAL A 64 4.47 -2.94 -10.73
CA VAL A 64 4.03 -3.69 -9.55
C VAL A 64 5.18 -3.85 -8.58
N TYR A 65 5.00 -3.39 -7.35
CA TYR A 65 5.87 -3.72 -6.23
C TYR A 65 5.17 -4.70 -5.29
N GLU A 66 5.84 -5.78 -4.93
CA GLU A 66 5.43 -6.73 -3.91
C GLU A 66 6.54 -6.86 -2.86
N GLY A 67 6.26 -6.51 -1.61
CA GLY A 67 7.30 -6.50 -0.59
C GLY A 67 6.85 -5.95 0.75
N GLU A 68 7.84 -5.60 1.56
CA GLU A 68 7.65 -5.03 2.88
C GLU A 68 7.51 -3.50 2.83
N PHE A 69 6.68 -2.98 3.72
CA PHE A 69 6.43 -1.55 3.89
C PHE A 69 6.66 -1.16 5.34
N LYS A 70 7.21 0.05 5.52
CA LYS A 70 7.37 0.68 6.83
C LYS A 70 6.98 2.15 6.76
N ALA A 71 6.04 2.57 7.60
CA ALA A 71 5.57 3.96 7.66
C ALA A 71 5.25 4.55 6.27
N GLY A 72 4.58 3.77 5.42
CA GLY A 72 4.15 4.19 4.08
C GLY A 72 5.19 4.03 2.97
N LYS A 73 6.42 3.61 3.26
CA LYS A 73 7.51 3.45 2.28
C LYS A 73 7.85 1.99 2.06
N MET A 74 8.36 1.64 0.88
CA MET A 74 8.97 0.34 0.64
C MET A 74 10.20 0.18 1.53
N GLU A 75 10.35 -0.97 2.17
CA GLU A 75 11.41 -1.26 3.14
C GLU A 75 11.72 -2.76 3.09
N GLY A 76 12.95 -3.17 3.39
CA GLY A 76 13.34 -4.58 3.39
C GLY A 76 13.29 -5.21 1.99
N ARG A 77 13.09 -6.52 1.92
CA ARG A 77 13.08 -7.25 0.66
C ARG A 77 11.78 -7.05 -0.11
N GLY A 78 11.89 -6.79 -1.42
CA GLY A 78 10.75 -6.72 -2.31
C GLY A 78 11.12 -6.99 -3.77
N VAL A 79 10.09 -7.29 -4.56
CA VAL A 79 10.17 -7.49 -6.00
C VAL A 79 9.41 -6.38 -6.70
N TYR A 80 10.09 -5.62 -7.54
CA TYR A 80 9.51 -4.61 -8.41
C TYR A 80 9.54 -5.13 -9.84
N ARG A 81 8.37 -5.15 -10.47
CA ARG A 81 8.16 -5.53 -11.87
C ARG A 81 7.76 -4.28 -12.61
N TYR A 82 8.59 -3.85 -13.55
CA TYR A 82 8.32 -2.72 -14.41
C TYR A 82 7.35 -3.12 -15.52
N ALA A 83 6.56 -2.17 -15.99
CA ALA A 83 5.60 -2.37 -17.07
C ALA A 83 6.28 -2.80 -18.39
N ASP A 84 7.55 -2.46 -18.60
CA ASP A 84 8.37 -2.87 -19.74
C ASP A 84 8.86 -4.33 -19.66
N GLY A 85 8.66 -5.00 -18.51
CA GLY A 85 9.02 -6.39 -18.27
C GLY A 85 10.27 -6.58 -17.41
N ASP A 86 11.01 -5.51 -17.10
CA ASP A 86 12.16 -5.60 -16.21
C ASP A 86 11.73 -5.98 -14.79
N VAL A 87 12.61 -6.70 -14.08
CA VAL A 87 12.35 -7.15 -12.71
C VAL A 87 13.56 -6.89 -11.83
N TYR A 88 13.31 -6.21 -10.72
CA TYR A 88 14.26 -6.06 -9.62
C TYR A 88 13.76 -6.84 -8.40
N ASP A 89 14.56 -7.81 -7.92
CA ASP A 89 14.38 -8.47 -6.62
C ASP A 89 15.55 -8.08 -5.72
N GLY A 90 15.28 -7.34 -4.66
CA GLY A 90 16.33 -6.82 -3.79
C GLY A 90 15.83 -6.06 -2.58
N GLU A 91 16.76 -5.37 -1.94
CA GLU A 91 16.55 -4.65 -0.69
C GLU A 91 16.17 -3.18 -0.94
N TYR A 92 15.16 -2.71 -0.21
CA TYR A 92 14.65 -1.35 -0.21
C TYR A 92 14.89 -0.72 1.15
N LYS A 93 15.26 0.56 1.16
CA LYS A 93 15.40 1.36 2.37
C LYS A 93 14.74 2.71 2.16
N ALA A 94 13.68 2.99 2.93
CA ALA A 94 12.91 4.22 2.85
C ALA A 94 12.46 4.58 1.42
N GLY A 95 12.00 3.59 0.65
CA GLY A 95 11.51 3.76 -0.72
C GLY A 95 12.60 3.84 -1.80
N LYS A 96 13.87 3.68 -1.43
CA LYS A 96 14.99 3.65 -2.38
C LYS A 96 15.60 2.26 -2.42
N TYR A 97 16.01 1.83 -3.60
CA TYR A 97 16.88 0.68 -3.78
C TYR A 97 18.13 1.17 -4.53
N GLU A 98 19.29 0.64 -4.18
CA GLU A 98 20.55 0.90 -4.89
C GLU A 98 20.70 -0.22 -5.93
N GLY A 99 19.95 -0.13 -7.02
CA GLY A 99 20.07 -1.01 -8.17
C GLY A 99 20.36 -0.16 -9.40
N ARG A 100 21.60 -0.20 -9.89
CA ARG A 100 21.89 0.20 -11.26
C ARG A 100 21.21 -0.83 -12.17
N GLY A 101 20.24 -0.39 -12.97
CA GLY A 101 20.07 -0.99 -14.29
C GLY A 101 21.36 -0.84 -15.09
#